data_AF-A0A2Z5ADA7-F1
#
_entry.id   AF-A0A2Z5ADA7-F1
#
_cell.length_a   1.000
_cell.length_b   1.000
_cell.length_c   1.000
_cell.angle_alpha   90.00
_cell.angle_beta   90.00
_cell.angle_gamma   90.00
#
_symmetry.space_group_name_H-M   'P 1'
#
loop_
_entity.id
_entity.type
_entity.pdbx_description
1 polymer ?
#
loop_
_entity_poly.entity_id
_entity_poly.type
_entity_poly.pdbx_seq_one_letter_code
_entity_poly.pdbx_strand_id
1 'polypeptide(L)' 'MKSSFALYQALIAINVPDDKATAVIDALESDMQNQLATKADLADIKAELAQLELKLTIRMGVMLSAAVGILLAAMKFMH' A
#
# COMPACT_ATOMS: atom_id res chain seq x y z
N MET A 1 9.20 5.98 -19.62
CA MET A 1 9.96 6.57 -20.74
C MET A 1 9.99 5.71 -22.01
N LYS A 2 10.44 4.44 -22.01
CA LYS A 2 10.45 3.63 -23.25
C LYS A 2 9.03 3.40 -23.84
N SER A 3 8.02 3.24 -22.99
CA SER A 3 6.62 3.06 -23.39
C SER A 3 6.00 4.34 -23.99
N SER A 4 6.19 5.49 -23.34
CA SER A 4 5.69 6.79 -23.84
C SER A 4 6.28 7.15 -25.21
N PHE A 5 7.57 6.89 -25.41
CA PHE A 5 8.22 7.12 -26.71
C PHE A 5 7.72 6.17 -27.80
N ALA A 6 7.46 4.90 -27.47
CA ALA A 6 6.87 3.94 -28.41
C ALA A 6 5.43 4.31 -28.80
N LEU A 7 4.63 4.79 -27.84
CA LEU A 7 3.27 5.23 -28.09
C LEU A 7 3.24 6.50 -28.94
N TYR A 8 4.11 7.47 -28.65
CA TYR A 8 4.27 8.66 -29.49
C TYR A 8 4.64 8.30 -30.93
N GLN A 9 5.62 7.42 -31.14
CA GLN A 9 5.98 6.92 -32.48
C GLN A 9 4.81 6.24 -33.19
N ALA A 10 4.01 5.45 -32.47
CA ALA A 10 2.83 4.81 -33.02
C ALA A 10 1.75 5.83 -33.45
N LEU A 11 1.56 6.90 -32.68
CA LEU A 11 0.61 7.98 -33.00
C LEU A 11 1.05 8.75 -34.26
N ILE A 12 2.33 9.08 -34.37
CA ILE A 12 2.88 9.70 -35.59
C ILE A 12 2.75 8.76 -36.79
N ALA A 13 3.00 7.45 -36.62
CA ALA A 13 2.89 6.46 -37.69
C ALA A 13 1.47 6.31 -38.27
N ILE A 14 0.43 6.67 -37.50
CA ILE A 14 -0.96 6.72 -37.97
C ILE A 14 -1.43 8.12 -38.38
N ASN A 15 -0.48 9.03 -38.67
CA ASN A 15 -0.74 10.40 -39.14
C ASN A 15 -1.44 11.32 -38.11
N VAL A 16 -1.26 11.07 -36.80
CA VAL A 16 -1.69 12.04 -35.78
C VAL A 16 -0.70 13.21 -35.77
N PRO A 17 -1.16 14.47 -35.79
CA PRO A 17 -0.27 15.64 -35.67
C PRO A 17 0.52 15.64 -34.36
N ASP A 18 1.77 16.12 -34.40
CA ASP A 18 2.69 16.18 -33.25
C ASP A 18 2.08 16.80 -31.99
N ASP A 19 1.38 17.93 -32.14
CA ASP A 19 0.73 18.63 -31.03
C ASP A 19 -0.31 17.74 -30.33
N LYS A 20 -1.03 16.92 -31.10
CA LYS A 20 -2.05 16.01 -30.56
C LYS A 20 -1.43 14.75 -29.97
N ALA A 21 -0.38 14.22 -30.60
CA ALA A 21 0.34 13.07 -30.07
C ALA A 21 0.95 13.38 -28.71
N THR A 22 1.55 14.57 -28.57
CA THR A 22 2.14 15.05 -27.31
C THR A 22 1.06 15.26 -26.24
N ALA A 23 -0.06 15.90 -26.57
CA ALA A 23 -1.17 16.09 -25.64
C ALA A 23 -1.74 14.76 -25.10
N VAL A 24 -1.80 13.70 -25.93
CA VAL A 24 -2.25 12.37 -25.51
C VAL A 24 -1.24 11.73 -24.55
N ILE A 25 0.06 11.85 -24.83
CA ILE A 25 1.11 11.34 -23.94
C ILE A 25 1.09 12.06 -22.60
N ASP A 26 0.99 13.39 -22.61
CA ASP A 26 0.97 14.21 -21.38
C ASP A 26 -0.26 13.92 -20.53
N ALA A 27 -1.45 13.84 -21.15
CA ALA A 27 -2.68 13.49 -20.46
C ALA A 27 -2.60 12.07 -19.87
N LEU A 28 -2.07 11.11 -20.62
CA LEU A 28 -1.92 9.73 -20.15
C LEU A 28 -0.88 9.59 -19.04
N GLU A 29 0.25 10.29 -19.13
CA GLU A 29 1.28 10.29 -18.09
C GLU A 29 0.76 10.94 -16.81
N SER A 30 0.03 12.05 -16.93
CA SER A 30 -0.63 12.70 -15.79
C SER A 30 -1.68 11.79 -15.15
N ASP A 31 -2.51 11.10 -15.94
CA ASP A 31 -3.54 10.20 -15.44
C ASP A 31 -2.93 8.95 -14.79
N MET A 32 -1.87 8.38 -15.38
CA MET A 32 -1.11 7.29 -14.76
C MET A 32 -0.48 7.69 -13.43
N GLN A 33 0.07 8.91 -13.31
CA GLN A 33 0.60 9.41 -12.04
C GLN A 33 -0.47 9.64 -10.99
N ASN A 34 -1.70 9.99 -11.40
CA ASN A 34 -2.81 10.33 -10.49
C ASN A 34 -3.71 9.14 -10.11
N GLN A 35 -3.86 8.13 -10.97
CA GLN A 35 -4.83 7.03 -10.75
C GLN A 35 -4.20 5.71 -10.31
N LEU A 36 -2.90 5.51 -10.50
CA LEU A 36 -2.25 4.30 -10.01
C LEU A 36 -2.05 4.46 -8.51
N ALA A 37 -2.77 3.68 -7.70
CA ALA A 37 -2.34 3.38 -6.33
C ALA A 37 -0.89 2.95 -6.44
N THR A 38 0.01 3.84 -6.05
CA THR A 38 1.40 3.71 -6.38
C THR A 38 1.95 2.53 -5.60
N LYS A 39 3.02 1.90 -6.10
CA LYS A 39 3.74 0.89 -5.32
C LYS A 39 4.14 1.42 -3.93
N ALA A 40 4.25 2.75 -3.77
CA ALA A 40 4.50 3.42 -2.51
C ALA A 40 3.29 3.31 -1.56
N ASP A 41 2.06 3.59 -2.02
CA ASP A 41 0.85 3.42 -1.20
C ASP A 41 0.72 1.97 -0.69
N LEU A 42 1.09 1.00 -1.53
CA LEU A 42 1.11 -0.41 -1.14
C LEU A 42 2.20 -0.75 -0.12
N ALA A 43 3.32 -0.01 -0.13
CA ALA A 43 4.39 -0.15 0.86
C ALA A 43 3.98 0.45 2.20
N ASP A 44 3.31 1.60 2.18
CA ASP A 44 2.81 2.28 3.37
C ASP A 44 1.74 1.44 4.08
N ILE A 45 0.78 0.88 3.33
CA ILE A 45 -0.22 -0.06 3.87
C ILE A 45 0.44 -1.28 4.51
N LYS A 46 1.48 -1.85 3.90
CA LYS A 46 2.22 -2.99 4.48
C LYS A 46 2.93 -2.61 5.78
N ALA A 47 3.51 -1.41 5.84
CA ALA A 47 4.15 -0.92 7.06
C ALA A 47 3.13 -0.71 8.18
N GLU A 48 1.97 -0.13 7.89
CA GLU A 48 0.88 0.04 8.85
C GLU A 48 0.34 -1.29 9.36
N LEU A 49 0.15 -2.28 8.49
CA LEU A 49 -0.28 -3.62 8.87
C LEU A 49 0.74 -4.30 9.81
N ALA A 50 2.03 -4.24 9.48
CA ALA A 50 3.07 -4.81 10.34
C ALA A 50 3.11 -4.16 11.73
N GLN A 51 2.91 -2.84 11.81
CA GLN A 51 2.81 -2.14 13.09
C GLN A 51 1.56 -2.56 13.88
N LEU A 52 0.44 -2.76 13.20
CA LEU A 52 -0.81 -3.19 13.84
C LEU A 52 -0.70 -4.62 14.37
N GLU A 53 -0.13 -5.55 13.60
CA GLU A 53 0.14 -6.92 14.02
C GLU A 53 1.03 -6.98 15.26
N LEU A 54 2.09 -6.16 15.29
CA LEU A 54 2.97 -6.06 16.46
C LEU A 54 2.21 -5.56 17.70
N LYS A 55 1.45 -4.47 17.56
CA LYS A 55 0.66 -3.89 18.67
C LYS A 55 -0.36 -4.89 19.20
N LEU A 56 -1.05 -5.61 18.32
CA LEU A 56 -2.03 -6.63 18.71
C LEU A 56 -1.34 -7.78 19.45
N THR A 57 -0.21 -8.27 18.93
CA THR A 57 0.55 -9.37 19.56
C THR A 57 0.99 -9.00 20.97
N ILE A 58 1.55 -7.80 21.16
CA ILE A 58 1.96 -7.31 22.47
C ILE A 58 0.75 -7.22 23.41
N ARG A 59 -0.34 -6.60 22.95
CA ARG A 59 -1.55 -6.41 23.77
C ARG A 59 -2.17 -7.74 24.18
N MET A 60 -2.24 -8.71 23.27
CA MET A 60 -2.71 -10.06 23.54
C MET A 60 -1.80 -10.78 24.54
N GLY A 61 -0.48 -10.69 24.38
CA GLY A 61 0.48 -11.27 25.32
C GLY A 61 0.33 -10.72 26.75
N VAL A 62 0.12 -9.40 26.88
CA VAL A 62 -0.14 -8.75 28.17
C VAL A 62 -1.46 -9.22 28.77
N MET A 63 -2.54 -9.24 27.99
CA MET A 63 -3.86 -9.70 28.46
C MET A 63 -3.84 -11.17 28.90
N LEU A 64 -3.17 -12.05 28.14
CA LEU A 64 -3.02 -13.46 28.51
C LEU A 64 -2.22 -13.62 29.81
N SER A 65 -1.11 -12.90 29.96
CA SER A 65 -0.30 -12.94 31.17
C SER A 65 -1.06 -12.44 32.40
N ALA A 66 -1.84 -11.35 32.24
CA ALA A 66 -2.70 -10.83 33.29
C ALA A 66 -3.80 -11.84 33.67
N ALA A 67 -4.46 -12.44 32.68
CA ALA A 67 -5.51 -13.44 32.91
C ALA A 67 -4.96 -14.67 33.66
N VAL A 68 -3.79 -15.18 33.24
CA VAL A 68 -3.12 -16.29 33.93
C VAL A 68 -2.74 -15.90 35.36
N GLY A 69 -2.19 -14.70 35.57
CA GLY A 69 -1.84 -14.20 36.90
C GLY A 69 -3.06 -14.11 37.83
N ILE A 70 -4.19 -13.61 37.33
CA ILE A 70 -5.45 -13.54 38.08
C ILE A 70 -5.95 -14.94 38.43
N LEU A 71 -5.92 -15.88 37.50
CA LEU A 71 -6.33 -17.27 37.74
C LEU A 71 -5.46 -17.96 38.80
N LEU A 72 -4.13 -17.77 38.74
CA LEU A 72 -3.21 -18.31 39.73
C LEU A 72 -3.45 -17.72 41.12
N ALA A 73 -3.67 -16.40 41.21
CA ALA A 73 -3.98 -15.73 42.47
C ALA A 73 -5.31 -16.22 43.07
N ALA A 74 -6.33 -16.40 42.23
CA ALA A 74 -7.63 -16.92 42.65
C ALA A 74 -7.53 -18.36 43.18
N MET A 75 -6.77 -19.23 42.49
CA MET A 75 -6.55 -20.61 42.97
C MET A 75 -5.82 -20.64 44.31
N LYS A 76 -4.79 -19.79 44.50
CA LYS A 76 -4.08 -19.68 45.78
C LYS A 76 -4.97 -19.21 46.93
N PHE A 77 -6.00 -18.40 46.66
CA PHE A 77 -6.94 -17.96 47.69
C PHE A 77 -7.97 -19.03 48.09
N MET A 78 -8.19 -20.03 47.23
CA MET A 78 -9.15 -21.12 47.47
C MET A 78 -8.52 -22.39 48.08
N HIS A 79 -7.19 -22.49 48.13
CA HIS A 79 -6.42 -23.55 48.79
C HIS A 79 -5.84 -23.03 50.10
#